data_AF-A0A1X0U2W2-F1
#
_entry.id   AF-A0A1X0U2W2-F1
#
_cell.length_a   1.000
_cell.length_b   1.000
_cell.length_c   1.000
_cell.angle_alpha   90.00
_cell.angle_beta   90.00
_cell.angle_gamma   90.00
#
_symmetry.space_group_name_H-M   'P 1'
#
loop_
_entity.id
_entity.type
_entity.pdbx_description
1 polymer ?
#
loop_
_entity_poly.entity_id
_entity_poly.type
_entity_poly.pdbx_seq_one_letter_code
_entity_poly.pdbx_strand_id
1 'polypeptide(L)'
;MKVHSLKPIGYMLNKYTALFLVNLFKKSFNGVYNDQISSTDLKKSYIRLPVTNDMIDFDFMEKYIKSIEAKMQKLILYHSVLALRERERERERERVNRAAILILFLARILAFQTLSKRLLCK
;
A
#
# COMPACT_ATOMS: atom_id res chain seq x y z
N MET A 1 -39.45 -6.31 -9.36
CA MET A 1 -38.92 -5.16 -8.58
C MET A 1 -37.41 -5.36 -8.41
N LYS A 2 -36.61 -4.32 -8.66
CA LYS A 2 -35.15 -4.39 -8.42
C LYS A 2 -34.86 -4.05 -6.96
N VAL A 3 -33.83 -4.66 -6.40
CA VAL A 3 -33.39 -4.37 -5.03
C VAL A 3 -32.41 -3.20 -5.07
N HIS A 4 -32.69 -2.15 -4.30
CA HIS A 4 -31.85 -0.95 -4.22
C HIS A 4 -30.92 -0.95 -3.00
N SER A 5 -31.37 -1.54 -1.89
CA SER A 5 -30.58 -1.64 -0.66
C SER A 5 -30.94 -2.89 0.13
N LEU A 6 -29.96 -3.43 0.84
CA LEU A 6 -30.12 -4.55 1.77
C LEU A 6 -29.70 -4.10 3.16
N LYS A 7 -30.52 -4.40 4.15
CA LYS A 7 -30.24 -4.13 5.56
C LYS A 7 -30.42 -5.41 6.36
N PRO A 8 -29.43 -5.81 7.18
CA PRO A 8 -29.59 -6.91 8.12
C PRO A 8 -30.71 -6.62 9.13
N ILE A 9 -31.45 -7.65 9.50
CA ILE A 9 -32.46 -7.57 10.55
C ILE A 9 -31.75 -7.66 11.90
N GLY A 10 -32.08 -6.77 12.84
CA GLY A 10 -31.54 -6.82 14.21
C GLY A 10 -30.07 -6.40 14.36
N TYR A 11 -29.42 -5.91 13.30
CA TYR A 11 -28.02 -5.47 13.36
C TYR A 11 -27.81 -4.16 12.59
N MET A 12 -27.13 -3.21 13.22
CA MET A 12 -26.71 -1.96 12.59
C MET A 12 -25.32 -2.13 11.97
N LEU A 13 -25.25 -2.02 10.65
CA LEU A 13 -23.98 -2.12 9.94
C LEU A 13 -23.04 -0.97 10.31
N ASN A 14 -21.80 -1.31 10.66
CA ASN A 14 -20.70 -0.37 10.69
C ASN A 14 -19.87 -0.47 9.39
N LYS A 15 -18.89 0.43 9.24
CA LYS A 15 -18.01 0.48 8.06
C LYS A 15 -17.37 -0.88 7.76
N TYR A 16 -16.85 -1.57 8.78
CA TYR A 16 -16.08 -2.79 8.62
C TYR A 16 -16.97 -3.98 8.28
N THR A 17 -18.11 -4.14 8.98
CA THR A 17 -19.07 -5.20 8.64
C THR A 17 -19.69 -4.99 7.27
N ALA A 18 -19.98 -3.73 6.90
CA ALA A 18 -20.48 -3.42 5.56
C ALA A 18 -19.45 -3.76 4.47
N LEU A 19 -18.17 -3.40 4.67
CA LEU A 19 -17.08 -3.75 3.75
C LEU A 19 -16.92 -5.27 3.60
N PHE A 20 -17.04 -6.02 4.69
CA PHE A 20 -17.01 -7.48 4.64
C PHE A 20 -18.13 -8.02 3.75
N LEU A 21 -19.37 -7.61 4.02
CA LEU A 21 -20.54 -8.08 3.28
C LEU A 21 -20.52 -7.67 1.81
N VAL A 22 -20.11 -6.44 1.49
CA VAL A 22 -19.98 -5.97 0.09
C VAL A 22 -19.03 -6.87 -0.69
N ASN A 23 -17.86 -7.20 -0.12
CA ASN A 23 -16.90 -8.08 -0.77
C ASN A 23 -17.43 -9.51 -0.91
N LEU A 24 -18.14 -10.00 0.10
CA LEU A 24 -18.80 -11.31 0.04
C LEU A 24 -19.86 -11.36 -1.06
N PHE A 25 -20.70 -10.32 -1.17
CA PHE A 25 -21.72 -10.21 -2.20
C PHE A 25 -21.12 -10.13 -3.60
N LYS A 26 -20.11 -9.29 -3.81
CA LYS A 26 -19.38 -9.22 -5.08
C LYS A 26 -18.85 -10.59 -5.51
N LYS A 27 -18.33 -11.38 -4.57
CA LYS A 27 -17.81 -12.72 -4.87
C LYS A 27 -18.91 -13.75 -5.12
N SER A 28 -20.05 -13.62 -4.44
CA SER A 28 -21.16 -14.58 -4.52
C SER A 28 -22.04 -14.34 -5.74
N PHE A 29 -22.13 -13.09 -6.20
CA PHE A 29 -22.98 -12.66 -7.30
C PHE A 29 -22.13 -12.24 -8.51
N ASN A 30 -21.40 -13.19 -9.10
CA ASN A 30 -20.66 -12.96 -10.34
C ASN A 30 -21.61 -12.99 -11.55
N GLY A 31 -21.46 -12.05 -12.49
CA GLY A 31 -22.19 -12.04 -13.77
C GLY A 31 -23.57 -11.36 -13.73
N VAL A 32 -23.87 -10.59 -12.68
CA VAL A 32 -25.10 -9.78 -12.61
C VAL A 32 -24.94 -8.53 -13.45
N TYR A 33 -25.85 -8.32 -14.42
CA TYR A 33 -25.84 -7.14 -15.29
C TYR A 33 -26.03 -5.86 -14.47
N ASN A 34 -25.13 -4.88 -14.63
CA ASN A 34 -25.14 -3.58 -13.92
C ASN A 34 -25.21 -3.67 -12.39
N ASP A 35 -24.64 -4.71 -11.76
CA ASP A 35 -24.70 -4.92 -10.29
C ASP A 35 -26.14 -4.93 -9.73
N GLN A 36 -27.13 -5.29 -10.55
CA GLN A 36 -28.55 -5.26 -10.18
C GLN A 36 -29.15 -6.66 -10.10
N ILE A 37 -29.56 -7.06 -8.90
CA ILE A 37 -30.27 -8.32 -8.68
C ILE A 37 -31.78 -8.09 -8.55
N SER A 38 -32.57 -8.97 -9.16
CA SER A 38 -34.02 -8.97 -9.00
C SER A 38 -34.40 -9.51 -7.61
N SER A 39 -35.53 -9.07 -7.05
CA SER A 39 -36.00 -9.60 -5.78
C SER A 39 -36.31 -11.10 -5.82
N THR A 40 -36.67 -11.63 -7.00
CA THR A 40 -36.94 -13.05 -7.23
C THR A 40 -35.67 -13.88 -7.22
N ASP A 41 -34.58 -13.40 -7.83
CA ASP A 41 -33.31 -14.13 -7.89
C ASP A 41 -32.57 -14.05 -6.56
N LEU A 42 -32.63 -12.89 -5.89
CA LEU A 42 -32.03 -12.72 -4.58
C LEU A 42 -32.59 -13.72 -3.55
N LYS A 43 -33.91 -13.97 -3.57
CA LYS A 43 -34.53 -14.96 -2.66
C LYS A 43 -34.07 -16.40 -2.88
N LYS A 44 -33.55 -16.72 -4.07
CA LYS A 44 -33.03 -18.06 -4.42
C LYS A 44 -31.55 -18.21 -4.09
N SER A 45 -30.89 -17.10 -3.76
CA SER A 45 -29.45 -17.05 -3.52
C SER A 45 -29.12 -17.18 -2.05
N TYR A 46 -27.97 -17.78 -1.78
CA TYR A 46 -27.47 -17.99 -0.43
C TYR A 46 -26.02 -17.52 -0.36
N ILE A 47 -25.68 -16.86 0.76
CA ILE A 47 -24.31 -16.48 1.09
C ILE A 47 -23.89 -17.25 2.34
N ARG A 48 -22.60 -17.57 2.43
CA ARG A 48 -22.02 -18.15 3.66
C ARG A 48 -21.45 -17.03 4.51
N LEU A 49 -21.88 -16.98 5.78
CA LEU A 49 -21.39 -16.03 6.76
C LEU A 49 -20.61 -16.75 7.87
N PRO A 50 -19.65 -16.08 8.51
CA PRO A 50 -19.06 -16.55 9.76
C PRO A 50 -20.14 -16.66 10.85
N VAL A 51 -20.05 -17.73 11.64
CA VAL A 51 -21.00 -18.06 12.71
C VAL A 51 -20.22 -18.44 13.96
N THR A 52 -20.68 -17.94 15.11
CA THR A 52 -20.19 -18.28 16.44
C THR A 52 -21.39 -18.50 17.34
N ASN A 53 -21.44 -19.65 18.05
CA ASN A 53 -22.59 -20.06 18.88
C ASN A 53 -23.93 -19.98 18.12
N ASP A 54 -23.97 -20.52 16.90
CA ASP A 54 -25.14 -20.54 16.02
C ASP A 54 -25.72 -19.16 15.62
N MET A 55 -24.98 -18.08 15.92
CA MET A 55 -25.31 -16.71 15.52
C MET A 55 -24.28 -16.14 14.55
N ILE A 56 -24.71 -15.22 13.68
CA ILE A 56 -23.81 -14.53 12.75
C ILE A 56 -22.75 -13.76 13.55
N ASP A 57 -21.49 -14.02 13.25
CA ASP A 57 -20.36 -13.41 13.96
C ASP A 57 -19.93 -12.10 13.29
N PHE A 58 -20.59 -11.01 13.66
CA PHE A 58 -20.26 -9.66 13.18
C PHE A 58 -18.92 -9.15 13.74
N ASP A 59 -18.55 -9.55 14.95
CA ASP A 59 -17.29 -9.16 15.59
C ASP A 59 -16.09 -9.73 14.82
N PHE A 60 -16.21 -10.98 14.36
CA PHE A 60 -15.23 -11.58 13.47
C PHE A 60 -15.11 -10.79 12.17
N MET A 61 -16.23 -10.43 11.52
CA MET A 61 -16.20 -9.65 10.27
C MET A 61 -15.46 -8.32 10.46
N GLU A 62 -15.73 -7.62 11.56
CA GLU A 62 -15.10 -6.35 11.87
C GLU A 62 -13.60 -6.51 12.14
N LYS A 63 -13.22 -7.44 13.03
CA LYS A 63 -11.81 -7.71 13.35
C LYS A 63 -11.04 -8.16 12.11
N TYR A 64 -11.66 -8.95 11.23
CA TYR A 64 -11.06 -9.39 9.99
C TYR A 64 -10.70 -8.22 9.07
N ILE A 65 -11.65 -7.31 8.79
CA ILE A 65 -11.37 -6.15 7.92
C ILE A 65 -10.35 -5.21 8.56
N LYS A 66 -10.44 -4.94 9.86
CA LYS A 66 -9.45 -4.13 10.58
C LYS A 66 -8.04 -4.73 10.48
N SER A 67 -7.92 -6.05 10.58
CA SER A 67 -6.63 -6.73 10.45
C SER A 67 -6.01 -6.59 9.05
N ILE A 68 -6.85 -6.59 8.01
CA ILE A 68 -6.41 -6.38 6.62
C ILE A 68 -5.96 -4.93 6.44
N GLU A 69 -6.76 -3.95 6.89
CA GLU A 69 -6.39 -2.54 6.82
C GLU A 69 -5.05 -2.27 7.52
N ALA A 70 -4.85 -2.81 8.73
CA ALA A 70 -3.60 -2.66 9.47
C ALA A 70 -2.39 -3.29 8.74
N LYS A 71 -2.57 -4.46 8.13
CA LYS A 71 -1.52 -5.11 7.31
C LYS A 71 -1.16 -4.24 6.10
N MET A 72 -2.15 -3.70 5.40
CA MET A 72 -1.93 -2.84 4.24
C MET A 72 -1.23 -1.53 4.62
N GLN A 73 -1.63 -0.89 5.73
CA GLN A 73 -0.97 0.32 6.23
C GLN A 73 0.50 0.06 6.56
N LYS A 74 0.81 -1.06 7.23
CA LYS A 74 2.19 -1.45 7.54
C LYS A 74 3.02 -1.65 6.27
N LEU A 75 2.43 -2.28 5.25
CA LEU A 75 3.10 -2.51 3.96
C LEU A 75 3.40 -1.19 3.23
N ILE A 76 2.43 -0.27 3.18
CA ILE A 76 2.60 1.06 2.58
C ILE A 76 3.73 1.83 3.28
N LEU A 77 3.73 1.81 4.63
CA LEU A 77 4.78 2.44 5.42
C LEU A 77 6.16 1.82 5.16
N TYR A 78 6.23 0.50 5.08
CA TYR A 78 7.49 -0.20 4.78
C TYR A 78 8.07 0.25 3.43
N HIS A 79 7.25 0.29 2.38
CA HIS A 79 7.70 0.73 1.06
C HIS A 79 8.07 2.21 1.00
N SER A 80 7.36 3.08 1.74
CA SER A 80 7.72 4.50 1.79
C SER A 80 9.08 4.72 2.46
N VAL A 81 9.36 3.99 3.54
CA VAL A 81 10.67 4.02 4.23
C VAL A 81 11.79 3.49 3.33
N LEU A 82 11.55 2.39 2.61
CA LEU A 82 12.54 1.87 1.66
C LEU A 82 12.87 2.88 0.56
N ALA A 83 11.85 3.51 -0.03
CA ALA A 83 12.03 4.51 -1.09
C ALA A 83 12.76 5.77 -0.58
N LEU A 84 12.58 6.13 0.70
CA LEU A 84 13.36 7.21 1.33
C LEU A 84 14.83 6.82 1.51
N ARG A 85 15.07 5.58 1.96
CA ARG A 85 16.43 5.04 2.15
C ARG A 85 17.19 4.94 0.82
N GLU A 86 16.52 4.58 -0.27
CA GLU A 86 17.09 4.59 -1.61
C GLU A 86 17.55 5.99 -2.03
N ARG A 87 16.67 6.98 -1.87
CA ARG A 87 16.98 8.39 -2.18
C ARG A 87 18.12 8.94 -1.32
N GLU A 88 18.23 8.53 -0.06
CA GLU A 88 19.36 8.91 0.79
C GLU A 88 20.68 8.32 0.31
N ARG A 89 20.69 7.05 -0.09
CA ARG A 89 21.87 6.39 -0.65
C ARG A 89 22.35 7.05 -1.94
N GLU A 90 21.43 7.47 -2.81
CA GLU A 90 21.76 8.19 -4.05
C GLU A 90 22.39 9.54 -3.75
N ARG A 91 21.79 10.33 -2.84
CA ARG A 91 22.36 11.62 -2.42
C ARG A 91 23.76 11.47 -1.83
N GLU A 92 24.00 10.44 -1.03
CA GLU A 92 25.32 10.19 -0.46
C GLU A 92 26.33 9.82 -1.54
N ARG A 93 25.96 8.97 -2.51
CA ARG A 93 26.81 8.66 -3.67
C ARG A 93 27.14 9.91 -4.47
N GLU A 94 26.18 10.80 -4.70
CA GLU A 94 26.43 12.07 -5.39
C GLU A 94 27.40 12.96 -4.61
N ARG A 95 27.25 13.07 -3.29
CA ARG A 95 28.18 13.84 -2.43
C ARG A 95 29.59 13.29 -2.51
N VAL A 96 29.74 11.97 -2.37
CA VAL A 96 31.03 11.28 -2.47
C VAL A 96 31.64 11.48 -3.85
N ASN A 97 30.86 11.31 -4.92
CA ASN A 97 31.33 11.52 -6.29
C ASN A 97 31.78 12.97 -6.54
N ARG A 98 31.01 13.96 -6.09
CA ARG A 98 31.38 15.39 -6.19
C ARG A 98 32.67 15.68 -5.42
N ALA A 99 32.80 15.16 -4.20
CA ALA A 99 34.01 15.33 -3.40
C ALA A 99 35.23 14.68 -4.07
N ALA A 100 35.09 13.47 -4.62
CA ALA A 100 36.16 12.79 -5.34
C ALA A 100 36.63 13.58 -6.58
N ILE A 101 35.70 14.13 -7.36
CA ILE A 101 36.02 14.99 -8.51
C ILE A 101 36.81 16.23 -8.08
N LEU A 102 36.36 16.90 -7.01
CA LEU A 102 37.06 18.08 -6.49
C LEU A 102 38.46 17.74 -5.98
N ILE A 103 38.62 16.63 -5.26
CA ILE A 103 39.93 16.16 -4.78
C ILE A 103 40.87 15.87 -5.95
N LEU A 104 40.41 15.17 -6.99
CA LEU A 104 41.20 14.89 -8.19
C LEU A 104 41.61 16.19 -8.91
N PHE A 105 40.71 17.17 -9.00
CA PHE A 105 41.00 18.46 -9.60
C PHE A 105 42.06 19.24 -8.81
N LEU A 106 41.91 19.32 -7.49
CA LEU A 106 42.89 19.98 -6.60
C LEU A 106 44.26 19.28 -6.66
N ALA A 107 44.29 17.95 -6.67
CA ALA A 107 45.53 17.18 -6.82
C ALA A 107 46.24 17.50 -8.15
N ARG A 108 45.49 17.65 -9.25
CA ARG A 108 46.04 18.05 -10.55
C ARG A 108 46.62 19.47 -10.54
N ILE A 109 45.95 20.42 -9.88
CA ILE A 109 46.48 21.78 -9.69
C ILE A 109 47.79 21.76 -8.90
N LEU A 110 47.82 21.03 -7.78
CA LEU A 110 49.02 20.89 -6.96
C LEU A 110 50.19 20.26 -7.73
N ALA A 111 49.92 19.21 -8.52
CA ALA A 111 50.91 18.59 -9.39
C ALA A 111 51.46 19.58 -10.44
N PHE A 112 50.59 20.40 -11.05
CA PHE A 112 51.01 21.43 -11.99
C PHE A 112 51.86 22.52 -11.34
N GLN A 113 51.45 23.02 -10.17
CA GLN A 113 52.20 24.04 -9.42
C GLN A 113 53.58 23.53 -8.98
N THR A 114 53.68 22.28 -8.54
CA THR A 114 54.96 21.66 -8.15
C THR A 114 55.89 21.46 -9.35
N LEU A 115 55.36 21.01 -10.50
CA LEU A 115 56.10 20.92 -11.76
C LEU A 115 56.61 22.29 -12.24
N SER A 116 55.75 23.31 -12.23
CA SER A 116 56.11 24.68 -12.64
C SER A 116 57.22 25.27 -11.76
N LYS A 117 57.13 25.15 -10.43
CA LYS A 117 58.19 25.58 -9.51
C LYS A 117 59.52 24.87 -9.77
N ARG A 118 59.48 23.57 -10.09
CA ARG A 118 60.68 22.76 -10.38
C ARG A 118 61.35 23.13 -11.71
N LEU A 119 60.57 23.60 -12.69
CA LEU A 119 61.07 24.10 -13.98
C LEU A 119 61.65 25.52 -13.88
N LEU A 120 61.12 26.37 -12.99
CA LEU A 120 61.60 27.74 -12.75
C LEU A 120 62.87 27.83 -11.87
N CYS A 121 63.24 26.76 -11.17
CA CYS A 121 64.45 26.66 -10.33
C CYS A 121 65.65 26.01 -11.05
N LYS A 122 65.59 25.83 -12.37
CA LYS A 122 66.71 25.47 -13.25
C LYS A 122 67.04 26.64 -14.14
#